data_AF-A0A1V5LEG3-F1
#
_entry.id   AF-A0A1V5LEG3-F1
#
_cell.length_a   1.000
_cell.length_b   1.000
_cell.length_c   1.000
_cell.angle_alpha   90.00
_cell.angle_beta   90.00
_cell.angle_gamma   90.00
#
_symmetry.space_group_name_H-M   'P 1'
#
loop_
_entity.id
_entity.type
_entity.pdbx_description
1 polymer ?
#
loop_
_entity_poly.entity_id
_entity_poly.type
_entity_poly.pdbx_seq_one_letter_code
_entity_poly.pdbx_strand_id
1 'polypeptide(L)'
;MLIRWLGAYGKSEQGLIKSLEFEFSRDYSDEVCAEYLKNSTPSAITHSRVGILVKNSAMIKKHSGDVWSIKDANGSLKATRKPVGTHTEAWCFSDFIGVVVQTPIAKLDDVRKFCKLKGLPLFKLTDRGGLKDMPVY
;
A
#
# COMPACT_ATOMS: atom_id res chain seq x y z
N MET A 1 10.06 3.75 4.11
CA MET A 1 8.65 4.08 3.85
C MET A 1 7.85 2.78 3.81
N LEU A 2 6.60 2.79 4.24
CA LEU A 2 5.71 1.64 4.22
C LEU A 2 4.59 1.88 3.21
N ILE A 3 4.48 1.03 2.19
CA ILE A 3 3.41 1.14 1.19
C ILE A 3 2.61 -0.16 1.20
N ARG A 4 1.36 -0.06 1.65
CA ARG A 4 0.40 -1.13 1.48
C ARG A 4 -0.07 -1.14 0.04
N TRP A 5 0.57 -1.97 -0.77
CA TRP A 5 0.20 -2.05 -2.18
C TRP A 5 -1.17 -2.63 -2.32
N LEU A 6 -1.87 -1.93 -3.17
CA LEU A 6 -3.23 -2.13 -3.42
C LEU A 6 -3.18 -3.06 -4.67
N GLY A 7 -3.34 -4.38 -4.45
CA GLY A 7 -3.14 -5.46 -5.44
C GLY A 7 -4.05 -5.42 -6.68
N ALA A 8 -4.24 -6.56 -7.37
CA ALA A 8 -5.03 -6.63 -8.61
C ALA A 8 -6.55 -6.34 -8.41
N TYR A 9 -6.95 -5.08 -8.21
CA TYR A 9 -8.36 -4.64 -8.09
C TYR A 9 -9.21 -4.87 -9.33
N GLY A 10 -8.57 -5.14 -10.47
CA GLY A 10 -9.28 -5.51 -11.69
C GLY A 10 -9.97 -6.87 -11.61
N LYS A 11 -9.70 -7.70 -10.58
CA LYS A 11 -10.32 -9.02 -10.42
C LYS A 11 -11.54 -9.05 -9.49
N SER A 12 -11.82 -7.96 -8.76
CA SER A 12 -12.99 -7.87 -7.87
C SER A 12 -14.06 -6.96 -8.48
N GLU A 13 -15.32 -7.38 -8.46
CA GLU A 13 -16.47 -6.62 -8.97
C GLU A 13 -16.61 -5.21 -8.36
N GLN A 14 -16.05 -5.01 -7.16
CA GLN A 14 -16.18 -3.77 -6.39
C GLN A 14 -15.33 -2.60 -6.92
N GLY A 15 -14.24 -2.89 -7.65
CA GLY A 15 -13.37 -1.86 -8.26
C GLY A 15 -12.48 -1.07 -7.28
N LEU A 16 -11.56 -0.27 -7.85
CA LEU A 16 -10.50 0.44 -7.13
C LEU A 16 -10.99 1.33 -5.97
N ILE A 17 -12.05 2.12 -6.19
CA ILE A 17 -12.53 3.06 -5.17
C ILE A 17 -13.11 2.33 -3.97
N LYS A 18 -13.88 1.26 -4.17
CA LYS A 18 -14.39 0.46 -3.06
C LYS A 18 -13.27 -0.18 -2.25
N SER A 19 -12.17 -0.55 -2.90
CA SER A 19 -11.01 -1.08 -2.18
C SER A 19 -10.27 -0.03 -1.38
N LEU A 20 -10.14 1.20 -1.88
CA LEU A 20 -9.65 2.32 -1.09
C LEU A 20 -10.59 2.62 0.09
N GLU A 21 -11.90 2.69 -0.15
CA GLU A 21 -12.91 2.88 0.90
C GLU A 21 -12.81 1.79 1.98
N PHE A 22 -12.67 0.53 1.58
CA PHE A 22 -12.51 -0.60 2.49
C PHE A 22 -11.27 -0.45 3.37
N GLU A 23 -10.11 -0.17 2.78
CA GLU A 23 -8.87 -0.03 3.54
C GLU A 23 -8.95 1.15 4.53
N PHE A 24 -9.42 2.32 4.08
CA PHE A 24 -9.60 3.47 4.97
C PHE A 24 -10.78 3.35 5.94
N SER A 25 -11.56 2.26 5.88
CA SER A 25 -12.62 1.95 6.85
C SER A 25 -12.17 1.01 7.98
N ARG A 26 -10.94 0.49 7.90
CA ARG A 26 -10.37 -0.39 8.93
C ARG A 26 -10.17 0.34 10.25
N ASP A 27 -10.25 -0.40 11.35
CA ASP A 27 -9.84 0.10 12.65
C ASP A 27 -8.32 0.24 12.69
N TYR A 28 -7.80 1.28 13.37
CA TYR A 28 -6.36 1.48 13.52
C TYR A 28 -5.66 0.28 14.18
N SER A 29 -6.37 -0.55 14.95
CA SER A 29 -5.82 -1.79 15.53
C SER A 29 -5.70 -2.93 14.53
N ASP A 30 -6.33 -2.85 13.36
CA ASP A 30 -6.21 -3.88 12.32
C ASP A 30 -4.78 -3.94 11.80
N GLU A 31 -4.30 -5.15 11.60
CA GLU A 31 -2.96 -5.42 11.10
C GLU A 31 -2.97 -5.72 9.60
N VAL A 32 -1.96 -5.22 8.90
CA VAL A 32 -1.82 -5.30 7.45
C VAL A 32 -0.36 -5.53 7.05
N CYS A 33 -0.18 -6.17 5.90
CA CYS A 33 1.12 -6.25 5.23
C CYS A 33 1.32 -5.02 4.32
N ALA A 34 2.56 -4.51 4.31
CA ALA A 34 3.00 -3.42 3.47
C ALA A 34 4.44 -3.63 3.02
N GLU A 35 4.77 -3.17 1.81
CA GLU A 35 6.15 -3.14 1.35
C GLU A 35 6.95 -2.14 2.18
N TYR A 36 8.07 -2.59 2.73
CA TYR A 36 9.07 -1.70 3.32
C TYR A 36 10.06 -1.25 2.25
N LEU A 37 9.87 -0.02 1.79
CA LEU A 37 10.76 0.62 0.83
C LEU A 37 11.88 1.37 1.55
N LYS A 38 13.13 0.99 1.29
CA LYS A 38 14.30 1.77 1.70
C LYS A 38 14.41 3.01 0.81
N ASN A 39 14.83 4.14 1.38
CA ASN A 39 15.09 5.34 0.59
C ASN A 39 16.04 5.02 -0.58
N SER A 40 15.78 5.62 -1.74
CA SER A 40 16.58 5.45 -2.95
C SER A 40 16.57 4.03 -3.54
N THR A 41 15.62 3.17 -3.15
CA THR A 41 15.43 1.83 -3.71
C THR A 41 14.09 1.75 -4.46
N PRO A 42 14.06 1.27 -5.72
CA PRO A 42 12.80 1.06 -6.44
C PRO A 42 11.87 0.07 -5.71
N SER A 43 10.56 0.21 -5.91
CA SER A 43 9.59 -0.79 -5.41
C SER A 43 9.78 -2.11 -6.15
N ALA A 44 9.76 -3.20 -5.40
CA ALA A 44 9.73 -4.55 -5.95
C ALA A 44 8.34 -4.90 -6.52
N ILE A 45 7.30 -4.21 -6.04
CA ILE A 45 5.92 -4.39 -6.49
C ILE A 45 5.65 -3.47 -7.68
N THR A 46 5.81 -4.00 -8.89
CA THR A 46 5.70 -3.24 -10.15
C THR A 46 4.35 -3.37 -10.84
N HIS A 47 3.53 -4.34 -10.45
CA HIS A 47 2.23 -4.62 -11.08
C HIS A 47 1.09 -3.79 -10.46
N SER A 48 1.19 -3.46 -9.18
CA SER A 48 0.19 -2.68 -8.46
C SER A 48 0.42 -1.20 -8.70
N ARG A 49 -0.59 -0.49 -9.21
CA ARG A 49 -0.48 0.94 -9.57
C ARG A 49 -0.95 1.89 -8.50
N VAL A 50 -1.66 1.40 -7.49
CA VAL A 50 -2.12 2.16 -6.33
C VAL A 50 -1.61 1.48 -5.09
N GLY A 51 -1.23 2.26 -4.09
CA GLY A 51 -0.83 1.84 -2.76
C GLY A 51 -1.35 2.84 -1.72
N ILE A 52 -1.33 2.44 -0.45
CA ILE A 52 -1.65 3.31 0.68
C ILE A 52 -0.38 3.53 1.49
N LEU A 53 -0.08 4.79 1.79
CA LEU A 53 1.04 5.16 2.63
C LEU A 53 0.70 4.88 4.10
N VAL A 54 1.49 4.02 4.74
CA VAL A 54 1.34 3.68 6.15
C VAL A 54 2.33 4.51 6.98
N LYS A 55 1.89 5.01 8.13
CA LYS A 55 2.76 5.74 9.05
C LYS A 55 3.90 4.85 9.52
N ASN A 56 5.14 5.35 9.49
CA ASN A 56 6.30 4.53 9.89
C ASN A 56 6.22 4.01 11.34
N SER A 57 5.58 4.77 12.26
CA SER A 57 5.38 4.37 13.65
C SER A 57 4.37 3.22 13.83
N ALA A 58 3.60 2.91 12.80
CA ALA A 58 2.63 1.81 12.80
C ALA A 58 3.30 0.45 12.52
N MET A 59 4.59 0.44 12.19
CA MET A 59 5.34 -0.79 11.95
C MET A 59 5.53 -1.57 13.25
N ILE A 60 5.11 -2.83 13.21
CA ILE A 60 5.26 -3.78 14.30
C ILE A 60 6.53 -4.61 14.08
N LYS A 61 6.73 -5.12 12.86
CA LYS A 61 7.86 -6.02 12.53
C LYS A 61 8.23 -5.98 11.05
N LYS A 62 9.52 -6.22 10.74
CA LYS A 62 10.02 -6.40 9.37
C LYS A 62 10.26 -7.87 9.06
N HIS A 63 10.04 -8.24 7.81
CA HIS A 63 10.26 -9.57 7.27
C HIS A 63 11.13 -9.49 6.01
N SER A 64 12.16 -10.33 5.94
CA SER A 64 12.99 -10.46 4.74
C SER A 64 12.38 -11.47 3.80
N GLY A 65 11.94 -11.05 2.62
CA GLY A 65 11.27 -11.88 1.61
C GLY A 65 9.75 -11.69 1.55
N ASP A 66 9.15 -12.38 0.59
CA ASP A 66 7.72 -12.33 0.26
C ASP A 66 6.86 -13.08 1.31
N VAL A 67 6.06 -12.33 2.05
CA VAL A 67 5.13 -12.82 3.08
C VAL A 67 3.74 -12.25 2.85
N TRP A 68 2.70 -13.01 3.20
CA TRP A 68 1.31 -12.55 3.14
C TRP A 68 0.63 -12.72 4.51
N SER A 69 -0.33 -11.82 4.78
CA SER A 69 -1.08 -11.75 6.04
C SER A 69 -2.17 -12.82 6.13
N ILE A 70 -2.16 -13.61 7.19
CA ILE A 70 -3.29 -14.46 7.59
C ILE A 70 -4.12 -13.71 8.60
N LYS A 71 -5.42 -13.66 8.33
CA LYS A 71 -6.41 -13.19 9.29
C LYS A 71 -6.66 -14.30 10.32
N ASP A 72 -5.82 -14.41 11.34
CA ASP A 72 -6.09 -15.17 12.55
C ASP A 72 -6.16 -14.24 13.78
N ALA A 73 -6.53 -14.77 14.94
CA ALA A 73 -6.76 -14.00 16.16
C ALA A 73 -5.53 -13.24 16.69
N ASN A 74 -4.33 -13.60 16.21
CA ASN A 74 -3.06 -13.01 16.63
C ASN A 74 -2.32 -12.30 15.50
N GLY A 75 -2.89 -12.29 14.29
CA GLY A 75 -2.24 -11.77 13.10
C GLY A 75 -0.93 -12.50 12.77
N SER A 76 -0.95 -13.49 11.89
CA SER A 76 0.27 -14.20 11.49
C SER A 76 0.65 -13.94 10.02
N LEU A 77 1.95 -13.77 9.76
CA LEU A 77 2.50 -13.73 8.41
C LEU A 77 2.96 -15.13 8.00
N LYS A 78 2.52 -15.61 6.83
CA LYS A 78 3.10 -16.81 6.20
C LYS A 78 3.96 -16.43 5.01
N ALA A 79 5.10 -17.09 4.91
CA ALA A 79 5.94 -17.01 3.71
C ALA A 79 5.17 -17.51 2.49
N THR A 80 5.28 -16.78 1.39
CA THR A 80 4.72 -17.19 0.10
C THR A 80 5.50 -18.41 -0.41
N ARG A 81 4.80 -19.47 -0.87
CA ARG A 81 5.43 -20.73 -1.34
C ARG A 81 6.38 -20.54 -2.55
N LYS A 82 6.28 -19.40 -3.24
CA LYS A 82 7.14 -18.97 -4.35
C LYS A 82 7.46 -17.47 -4.16
N PRO A 83 8.55 -17.09 -3.49
CA PRO A 83 8.84 -15.70 -3.21
C PRO A 83 9.20 -14.95 -4.50
N VAL A 84 8.55 -13.82 -4.76
CA VAL A 84 8.86 -12.96 -5.91
C VAL A 84 9.97 -11.97 -5.51
N GLY A 85 11.19 -12.48 -5.29
CA GLY A 85 12.40 -11.66 -5.09
C GLY A 85 12.82 -11.40 -3.63
N THR A 86 13.86 -10.57 -3.49
CA THR A 86 14.50 -10.17 -2.22
C THR A 86 14.07 -8.76 -1.79
N HIS A 87 12.78 -8.54 -1.53
CA HIS A 87 12.31 -7.29 -0.92
C HIS A 87 11.95 -7.48 0.55
N THR A 88 11.74 -6.37 1.26
CA THR A 88 11.37 -6.38 2.68
C THR A 88 9.89 -6.07 2.78
N GLU A 89 9.15 -6.94 3.44
CA GLU A 89 7.76 -6.70 3.83
C GLU A 89 7.73 -6.24 5.29
N ALA A 90 6.67 -5.54 5.67
CA ALA A 90 6.44 -5.07 7.01
C ALA A 90 5.03 -5.44 7.48
N TRP A 91 4.97 -5.96 8.71
CA TRP A 91 3.76 -6.05 9.51
C TRP A 91 3.52 -4.71 10.16
N CYS A 92 2.35 -4.13 9.95
CA CYS A 92 2.00 -2.82 10.49
C CYS A 92 0.52 -2.72 10.82
N PHE A 93 0.20 -1.82 11.75
CA PHE A 93 -1.17 -1.39 11.98
C PHE A 93 -1.68 -0.54 10.79
N SER A 94 -3.00 -0.49 10.61
CA SER A 94 -3.66 0.21 9.50
C SER A 94 -3.73 1.75 9.68
N ASP A 95 -2.67 2.35 10.24
CA ASP A 95 -2.53 3.81 10.40
C ASP A 95 -2.08 4.43 9.07
N PHE A 96 -3.08 4.74 8.24
CA PHE A 96 -2.91 5.23 6.87
C PHE A 96 -2.90 6.76 6.80
N ILE A 97 -1.89 7.30 6.10
CA ILE A 97 -1.63 8.75 6.06
C ILE A 97 -1.71 9.36 4.66
N GLY A 98 -1.99 8.56 3.63
CA GLY A 98 -2.13 9.05 2.26
C GLY A 98 -2.20 7.95 1.23
N VAL A 99 -2.34 8.34 -0.03
CA VAL A 99 -2.40 7.41 -1.17
C VAL A 99 -1.14 7.58 -2.02
N VAL A 100 -0.62 6.47 -2.53
CA VAL A 100 0.56 6.42 -3.41
C VAL A 100 0.15 5.84 -4.75
N VAL A 101 0.63 6.42 -5.85
CA VAL A 101 0.41 5.88 -7.21
C VAL A 101 1.72 5.67 -7.95
N GLN A 102 1.75 4.63 -8.79
CA GLN A 102 2.75 4.44 -9.83
C GLN A 102 2.16 4.83 -11.18
N THR A 103 2.89 5.63 -11.97
CA THR A 103 2.45 6.02 -13.32
C THR A 103 3.06 5.12 -14.39
N PRO A 104 2.35 4.85 -15.49
CA PRO A 104 0.99 5.30 -15.80
C PRO A 104 -0.09 4.51 -15.06
N ILE A 105 -1.21 5.17 -14.73
CA ILE A 105 -2.40 4.57 -14.13
C ILE A 105 -3.66 5.11 -14.82
N ALA A 106 -4.55 4.22 -15.26
CA ALA A 106 -5.74 4.58 -16.02
C ALA A 106 -6.79 5.35 -15.19
N LYS A 107 -6.93 5.05 -13.90
CA LYS A 107 -7.96 5.61 -13.00
C LYS A 107 -7.42 6.71 -12.08
N LEU A 108 -6.49 7.53 -12.55
CA LEU A 108 -5.86 8.58 -11.73
C LEU A 108 -6.88 9.59 -11.18
N ASP A 109 -7.84 10.00 -12.00
CA ASP A 109 -8.84 11.01 -11.61
C ASP A 109 -9.79 10.50 -10.52
N ASP A 110 -10.13 9.21 -10.54
CA ASP A 110 -10.93 8.60 -9.47
C ASP A 110 -10.15 8.62 -8.14
N VAL A 111 -8.85 8.31 -8.18
CA VAL A 111 -7.98 8.37 -7.00
C VAL A 111 -7.86 9.80 -6.47
N ARG A 112 -7.71 10.78 -7.35
CA ARG A 112 -7.69 12.22 -6.97
C ARG A 112 -8.99 12.63 -6.29
N LYS A 113 -10.14 12.30 -6.88
CA LYS A 113 -11.46 12.60 -6.28
C LYS A 113 -11.61 11.96 -4.91
N PHE A 114 -11.20 10.69 -4.75
CA PHE A 114 -11.22 10.01 -3.45
C PHE A 114 -10.34 10.75 -2.42
N CYS A 115 -9.10 11.08 -2.79
CA CYS A 115 -8.19 11.79 -1.90
C CYS A 115 -8.76 13.16 -1.49
N LYS A 116 -9.37 13.89 -2.44
CA LYS A 116 -10.02 15.18 -2.17
C LYS A 116 -11.14 15.04 -1.14
N LEU A 117 -12.07 14.12 -1.40
CA LEU A 117 -13.24 13.89 -0.55
C LEU A 117 -12.86 13.45 0.87
N LYS A 118 -11.73 12.73 1.01
CA LYS A 118 -11.24 12.23 2.29
C LYS A 118 -10.21 13.14 2.96
N GLY A 119 -9.83 14.26 2.34
CA GLY A 119 -8.78 15.15 2.85
C GLY A 119 -7.41 14.48 2.94
N LEU A 120 -7.12 13.53 2.05
CA LEU A 120 -5.88 12.76 2.05
C LEU A 120 -4.86 13.34 1.06
N PRO A 121 -3.56 13.32 1.39
CA PRO A 121 -2.52 13.62 0.42
C PRO A 121 -2.38 12.48 -0.59
N LEU A 122 -2.02 12.85 -1.82
CA LEU A 122 -1.72 11.93 -2.92
C LEU A 122 -0.26 12.09 -3.32
N PHE A 123 0.45 10.98 -3.47
CA PHE A 123 1.86 10.96 -3.84
C PHE A 123 2.11 10.11 -5.08
N LYS A 124 3.05 10.56 -5.91
CA LYS A 124 3.65 9.74 -6.97
C LYS A 124 4.88 9.03 -6.42
N LEU A 125 4.93 7.71 -6.55
CA LEU A 125 6.17 6.97 -6.37
C LEU A 125 7.09 7.18 -7.58
N THR A 126 8.32 7.59 -7.32
CA THR A 126 9.36 7.73 -8.34
C THR A 126 10.06 6.40 -8.60
N ASP A 127 10.69 6.29 -9.76
CA ASP A 127 11.56 5.18 -10.15
C ASP A 127 12.69 4.91 -9.15
N ARG A 128 13.14 5.94 -8.43
CA ARG A 128 14.14 5.85 -7.36
C ARG A 128 13.56 5.57 -5.97
N GLY A 129 12.26 5.30 -5.85
CA GLY A 129 11.61 4.98 -4.57
C GLY A 129 11.36 6.17 -3.63
N GLY A 130 11.49 7.40 -4.12
CA GLY A 130 11.05 8.60 -3.41
C GLY A 130 9.59 8.94 -3.72
N LEU A 131 8.95 9.72 -2.85
CA LEU A 131 7.62 10.28 -3.09
C LEU A 131 7.71 11.71 -3.64
N LYS A 132 6.80 12.06 -4.53
CA LYS A 132 6.53 13.45 -4.94
C LYS A 132 5.07 13.76 -4.71
N ASP A 133 4.78 14.94 -4.15
CA ASP A 133 3.41 15.42 -4.00
C ASP A 133 2.71 15.45 -5.35
N MET A 134 1.47 14.99 -5.36
CA MET A 134 0.57 15.13 -6.48
C MET A 134 -0.60 16.03 -6.10
N PRO A 135 -1.05 16.85 -7.05
CA PRO A 135 -2.22 17.65 -6.83
C PRO A 135 -3.49 16.77 -6.77
N VAL A 136 -4.39 17.20 -5.91
CA VAL A 136 -5.69 16.62 -5.65
C VAL A 136 -6.72 17.67 -6.09
N TYR A 137 -7.47 17.40 -7.16
CA TYR A 137 -8.38 18.35 -7.81
C TYR A 137 -9.83 17.94 -7.68
#